data_AF-N6XVU3-F1
#
_entry.id   AF-N6XVU3-F1
#
_cell.length_a   1.000
_cell.length_b   1.000
_cell.length_c   1.000
_cell.angle_alpha   90.00
_cell.angle_beta   90.00
_cell.angle_gamma   90.00
#
_symmetry.space_group_name_H-M   'P 1'
#
loop_
_entity.id
_entity.type
_entity.pdbx_description
1 polymer ?
#
loop_
_entity_poly.entity_id
_entity_poly.type
_entity_poly.pdbx_seq_one_letter_code
_entity_poly.pdbx_strand_id
1 'polypeptide(L)'
;PVGFEASDVVVTNGSISNLVQDPTDPTRWTADLTPAAGFEGNVTVEVPAGSYTDVAGNAGSGDSDSTAVDTLAPSVNVTINPDGTVSFVFSEAPVGFEASDVVVTNGSISNLV
;
A
#
# COMPACT_ATOMS: atom_id res chain seq x y z
N PRO A 1 -9.29 -4.03 27.46
CA PRO A 1 -10.43 -4.17 26.53
C PRO A 1 -11.05 -5.56 26.63
N VAL A 2 -12.38 -5.63 26.72
CA VAL A 2 -13.14 -6.86 26.54
C VAL A 2 -13.64 -6.89 25.11
N GLY A 3 -13.44 -8.02 24.41
CA GLY A 3 -13.99 -8.24 23.09
C GLY A 3 -13.44 -7.33 21.99
N PHE A 4 -12.19 -6.83 22.12
CA PHE A 4 -11.60 -6.03 21.04
C PHE A 4 -11.33 -6.91 19.82
N GLU A 5 -12.01 -6.61 18.71
CA GLU A 5 -12.03 -7.41 17.50
C GLU A 5 -11.90 -6.54 16.23
N ALA A 6 -11.74 -7.17 15.07
CA ALA A 6 -11.41 -6.44 13.84
C ALA A 6 -12.49 -5.44 13.41
N SER A 7 -13.74 -5.63 13.83
CA SER A 7 -14.83 -4.67 13.59
C SER A 7 -14.70 -3.37 14.38
N ASP A 8 -13.84 -3.34 15.41
CA ASP A 8 -13.57 -2.14 16.20
C ASP A 8 -12.52 -1.23 15.54
N VAL A 9 -11.97 -1.66 14.40
CA VAL A 9 -10.95 -0.94 13.63
C VAL A 9 -11.53 -0.56 12.27
N VAL A 10 -11.39 0.71 11.92
CA VAL A 10 -11.72 1.23 10.59
C VAL A 10 -10.43 1.45 9.82
N VAL A 11 -10.39 0.97 8.58
CA VAL A 11 -9.23 1.15 7.69
C VAL A 11 -9.70 1.87 6.42
N THR A 12 -9.06 3.00 6.11
CA THR A 12 -9.27 3.72 4.86
C THR A 12 -8.14 3.41 3.89
N ASN A 13 -8.47 3.14 2.63
CA ASN A 13 -7.53 2.73 1.57
C ASN A 13 -6.73 1.45 1.90
N GLY A 14 -7.36 0.50 2.60
CA GLY A 14 -6.74 -0.77 2.96
C GLY A 14 -7.65 -1.66 3.79
N SER A 15 -7.06 -2.69 4.38
CA SER A 15 -7.71 -3.61 5.32
C SER A 15 -6.71 -4.15 6.35
N ILE A 16 -7.20 -4.62 7.50
CA ILE A 16 -6.40 -5.40 8.44
C ILE A 16 -6.80 -6.88 8.42
N SER A 17 -5.84 -7.75 8.74
CA SER A 17 -6.07 -9.18 8.98
C SER A 17 -5.21 -9.65 10.15
N ASN A 18 -5.42 -10.90 10.61
CA ASN A 18 -4.64 -11.50 11.69
C ASN A 18 -4.53 -10.65 12.97
N LEU A 19 -5.61 -9.94 13.34
CA LEU A 19 -5.67 -9.22 14.62
C LEU A 19 -5.57 -10.22 15.77
N VAL A 20 -4.53 -10.11 16.57
CA VAL A 20 -4.26 -10.98 17.72
C VAL A 20 -3.83 -10.15 18.92
N GLN A 21 -4.27 -10.58 20.12
CA GLN A 21 -3.76 -10.06 21.38
C GLN A 21 -2.38 -10.67 21.67
N ASP A 22 -1.46 -9.87 22.20
CA ASP A 22 -0.20 -10.37 22.71
C ASP A 22 -0.47 -11.34 23.89
N PRO A 23 0.07 -12.58 23.85
CA PRO A 23 -0.20 -13.58 24.87
C PRO A 23 0.41 -13.26 26.24
N THR A 24 1.34 -12.29 26.30
CA THR A 24 2.06 -11.88 27.50
C THR A 24 1.71 -10.47 27.96
N ASP A 25 1.12 -9.64 27.09
CA ASP A 25 0.63 -8.31 27.41
C ASP A 25 -0.86 -8.17 27.03
N PRO A 26 -1.78 -8.27 27.99
CA PRO A 26 -3.21 -8.18 27.72
C PRO A 26 -3.64 -6.76 27.33
N THR A 27 -2.73 -5.80 27.20
CA THR A 27 -3.00 -4.44 26.73
C THR A 27 -2.50 -4.18 25.30
N ARG A 28 -1.90 -5.19 24.64
CA ARG A 28 -1.31 -5.05 23.32
C ARG A 28 -1.96 -5.98 22.30
N TRP A 29 -2.25 -5.43 21.12
CA TRP A 29 -2.73 -6.14 19.94
C TRP A 29 -1.87 -5.81 18.72
N THR A 30 -1.79 -6.75 17.78
CA THR A 30 -1.12 -6.57 16.49
C THR A 30 -1.98 -7.14 15.38
N ALA A 31 -1.96 -6.52 14.21
CA ALA A 31 -2.62 -6.98 13.00
C ALA A 31 -1.74 -6.71 11.77
N ASP A 32 -1.97 -7.43 10.68
CA ASP A 32 -1.32 -7.20 9.40
C ASP A 32 -2.12 -6.18 8.59
N LEU A 33 -1.51 -5.04 8.27
CA LEU A 33 -2.09 -4.02 7.40
C LEU A 33 -1.80 -4.34 5.93
N THR A 34 -2.85 -4.44 5.12
CA THR A 34 -2.76 -4.58 3.66
C THR A 34 -3.35 -3.32 3.00
N PRO A 35 -2.53 -2.44 2.42
CA PRO A 35 -3.01 -1.31 1.64
C PRO A 35 -3.84 -1.75 0.42
N ALA A 36 -4.69 -0.86 -0.08
CA ALA A 36 -5.42 -1.07 -1.33
C ALA A 36 -4.42 -1.30 -2.48
N ALA A 37 -4.75 -2.19 -3.41
CA ALA A 37 -3.95 -2.45 -4.60
C ALA A 37 -4.13 -1.34 -5.65
N GLY A 38 -3.08 -1.00 -6.39
CA GLY A 38 -3.14 0.03 -7.42
C GLY A 38 -3.37 1.44 -6.86
N PHE A 39 -2.89 1.70 -5.65
CA PHE A 39 -3.13 2.94 -4.92
C PHE A 39 -1.82 3.59 -4.50
N GLU A 40 -1.75 4.90 -4.71
CA GLU A 40 -0.67 5.76 -4.21
C GLU A 40 -1.30 6.82 -3.31
N GLY A 41 -0.84 6.90 -2.05
CA GLY A 41 -1.35 7.86 -1.08
C GLY A 41 -1.31 7.34 0.36
N ASN A 42 -2.12 7.91 1.24
CA ASN A 42 -2.16 7.50 2.66
C ASN A 42 -3.14 6.34 2.88
N VAL A 43 -2.67 5.32 3.59
CA VAL A 43 -3.52 4.36 4.31
C VAL A 43 -3.67 4.82 5.75
N THR A 44 -4.89 4.79 6.28
CA THR A 44 -5.22 5.24 7.64
C THR A 44 -5.88 4.12 8.41
N VAL A 45 -5.44 3.92 9.65
CA VAL A 45 -6.04 2.99 10.61
C VAL A 45 -6.60 3.82 11.77
N GLU A 46 -7.87 3.61 12.09
CA GLU A 46 -8.58 4.30 13.15
C GLU A 46 -9.22 3.28 14.09
N VAL A 47 -9.10 3.52 15.40
CA VAL A 47 -9.95 2.91 16.42
C VAL A 47 -10.94 4.00 16.85
N PRO A 48 -12.23 3.92 16.48
CA PRO A 48 -13.20 4.94 16.87
C PRO A 48 -13.42 4.98 18.38
N ALA A 49 -13.73 6.14 18.93
CA ALA A 49 -14.10 6.26 20.34
C ALA A 49 -15.37 5.46 20.64
N GLY A 50 -15.34 4.67 21.72
CA GLY A 50 -16.44 3.79 22.13
C GLY A 50 -16.59 2.51 21.31
N SER A 51 -15.68 2.20 20.40
CA SER A 51 -15.65 0.90 19.69
C SER A 51 -15.39 -0.28 20.61
N TYR A 52 -14.69 -0.06 21.73
CA TYR A 52 -14.41 -1.10 22.73
C TYR A 52 -14.76 -0.64 24.14
N THR A 53 -14.82 -1.60 25.08
CA THR A 53 -15.07 -1.34 26.50
C THR A 53 -14.07 -2.04 27.42
N ASP A 54 -13.99 -1.60 28.67
CA ASP A 54 -13.33 -2.36 29.73
C ASP A 54 -14.30 -3.35 30.42
N VAL A 55 -13.79 -4.10 31.42
CA VAL A 55 -14.58 -5.09 32.17
C VAL A 55 -15.73 -4.47 32.96
N ALA A 56 -15.62 -3.19 33.34
CA ALA A 56 -16.68 -2.46 34.05
C ALA A 56 -17.69 -1.82 33.08
N GLY A 57 -17.50 -1.94 31.77
CA GLY A 57 -18.36 -1.37 30.73
C GLY A 57 -18.04 0.09 30.40
N ASN A 58 -16.90 0.63 30.82
CA ASN A 58 -16.50 1.98 30.43
C ASN A 58 -16.06 1.98 28.95
N ALA A 59 -16.58 2.92 28.17
CA ALA A 59 -16.22 3.11 26.76
C ALA A 59 -14.77 3.56 26.60
N GLY A 60 -14.06 2.97 25.63
CA GLY A 60 -12.69 3.33 25.26
C GLY A 60 -12.61 4.67 24.53
N SER A 61 -11.45 5.32 24.60
CA SER A 61 -11.11 6.45 23.72
C SER A 61 -10.78 5.97 22.31
N GLY A 62 -10.83 6.87 21.33
CA GLY A 62 -10.38 6.60 19.97
C GLY A 62 -9.04 7.24 19.66
N ASP A 63 -8.39 6.74 18.60
CA ASP A 63 -7.17 7.30 18.03
C ASP A 63 -6.98 6.82 16.58
N SER A 64 -6.11 7.47 15.82
CA SER A 64 -5.80 7.09 14.44
C SER A 64 -4.35 7.39 14.06
N ASP A 65 -3.78 6.58 13.17
CA ASP A 65 -2.48 6.84 12.55
C ASP A 65 -2.54 6.57 11.04
N SER A 66 -1.61 7.16 10.29
CA SER A 66 -1.55 6.99 8.84
C SER A 66 -0.11 6.96 8.32
N THR A 67 0.10 6.23 7.23
CA THR A 67 1.39 6.21 6.52
C THR A 67 1.16 6.27 5.02
N ALA A 68 2.12 6.85 4.31
CA ALA A 68 2.12 6.85 2.85
C ALA A 68 2.50 5.45 2.34
N VAL A 69 1.84 5.03 1.27
CA VAL A 69 2.04 3.76 0.59
C VAL A 69 1.99 3.98 -0.92
N ASP A 70 2.70 3.13 -1.64
CA ASP A 70 2.62 3.04 -3.08
C ASP A 70 2.51 1.57 -3.50
N THR A 71 1.34 1.22 -4.00
CA THR A 71 1.05 -0.08 -4.61
C THR A 71 0.61 0.09 -6.07
N LEU A 72 0.71 1.31 -6.61
CA LEU A 72 0.40 1.60 -7.99
C LEU A 72 1.54 1.08 -8.86
N ALA A 73 1.22 0.26 -9.86
CA ALA A 73 2.24 -0.30 -10.73
C ALA A 73 2.73 0.74 -11.76
N PRO A 74 4.02 0.70 -12.15
CA PRO A 74 4.52 1.55 -13.21
C PRO A 74 3.87 1.16 -14.55
N SER A 75 3.54 2.15 -15.35
CA SER A 75 3.12 1.99 -16.74
C SER A 75 4.16 2.61 -17.66
N VAL A 76 4.22 2.17 -18.92
CA VAL A 76 5.13 2.72 -19.94
C VAL A 76 4.37 3.09 -21.19
N ASN A 77 4.65 4.28 -21.72
CA ASN A 77 4.27 4.69 -23.06
C ASN A 77 5.49 4.67 -23.98
N VAL A 78 5.37 4.00 -25.13
CA VAL A 78 6.44 3.88 -26.12
C VAL A 78 6.05 4.64 -27.38
N THR A 79 6.92 5.56 -27.80
CA THR A 79 6.72 6.36 -29.01
C THR A 79 7.91 6.22 -29.94
N ILE A 80 7.67 5.91 -31.22
CA ILE A 80 8.68 6.03 -32.28
C ILE A 80 8.58 7.44 -32.86
N ASN A 81 9.66 8.19 -32.74
CA ASN A 81 9.71 9.58 -33.18
C ASN A 81 10.01 9.66 -34.69
N PRO A 82 9.62 10.76 -35.38
CA PRO A 82 9.88 10.94 -36.81
C PRO A 82 11.38 10.96 -37.21
N ASP A 83 12.27 11.25 -36.25
CA ASP A 83 13.73 11.22 -36.45
C ASP A 83 14.34 9.82 -36.29
N GLY A 84 13.51 8.80 -36.02
CA GLY A 84 13.93 7.41 -35.85
C GLY A 84 14.35 7.04 -34.43
N THR A 85 14.29 7.97 -33.46
CA THR A 85 14.50 7.65 -32.04
C THR A 85 13.26 7.00 -31.42
N VAL A 86 13.43 6.32 -30.27
CA VAL A 86 12.33 5.75 -29.49
C VAL A 86 12.33 6.38 -28.10
N SER A 87 11.18 6.87 -27.65
CA SER A 87 10.98 7.42 -26.31
C SER A 87 10.15 6.45 -25.46
N PHE A 88 10.61 6.22 -24.24
CA PHE A 88 9.88 5.51 -23.19
C PHE A 88 9.52 6.51 -22.10
N VAL A 89 8.22 6.66 -21.81
CA VAL A 89 7.74 7.51 -20.74
C VAL A 89 7.04 6.64 -19.71
N PHE A 90 7.66 6.49 -18.55
CA PHE A 90 7.08 5.75 -17.44
C PHE A 90 6.23 6.66 -16.56
N SER A 91 5.18 6.12 -15.93
CA SER A 91 4.37 6.88 -14.95
C SER A 91 5.11 7.17 -13.65
N GLU A 92 6.13 6.38 -13.35
CA GLU A 92 7.06 6.54 -12.23
C GLU A 92 8.42 5.93 -12.62
N ALA A 93 9.46 6.10 -11.79
CA ALA A 93 10.80 5.60 -12.12
C ALA A 93 10.87 4.06 -12.04
N PRO A 94 11.12 3.33 -13.15
CA PRO A 94 11.32 1.90 -13.08
C PRO A 94 12.69 1.57 -12.45
N VAL A 95 12.78 0.46 -11.73
CA VAL A 95 14.05 -0.05 -11.21
C VAL A 95 14.66 -1.01 -12.23
N GLY A 96 15.90 -0.73 -12.65
CA GLY A 96 16.70 -1.66 -13.45
C GLY A 96 16.27 -1.81 -14.91
N PHE A 97 15.53 -0.85 -15.47
CA PHE A 97 15.19 -0.86 -16.89
C PHE A 97 16.44 -0.73 -17.75
N GLU A 98 16.68 -1.73 -18.61
CA GLU A 98 17.86 -1.81 -19.47
C GLU A 98 17.50 -2.31 -20.88
N ALA A 99 18.48 -2.29 -21.79
CA ALA A 99 18.24 -2.64 -23.20
C ALA A 99 17.77 -4.10 -23.37
N SER A 100 18.11 -5.00 -22.43
CA SER A 100 17.64 -6.39 -22.36
C SER A 100 16.12 -6.49 -22.28
N ASP A 101 15.47 -5.50 -21.67
CA ASP A 101 14.02 -5.50 -21.41
C ASP A 101 13.21 -5.15 -22.66
N VAL A 102 13.89 -4.68 -23.72
CA VAL A 102 13.25 -4.24 -24.96
C VAL A 102 13.43 -5.30 -26.05
N VAL A 103 12.31 -5.90 -26.48
CA VAL A 103 12.30 -6.78 -27.65
C VAL A 103 12.00 -5.97 -28.90
N VAL A 104 12.96 -5.95 -29.84
CA VAL A 104 12.78 -5.31 -31.15
C VAL A 104 12.64 -6.38 -32.23
N THR A 105 11.59 -6.30 -33.03
CA THR A 105 11.39 -7.17 -34.20
C THR A 105 11.90 -6.45 -35.46
N ASN A 106 12.65 -7.15 -36.30
CA ASN A 106 13.21 -6.61 -37.56
C ASN A 106 14.08 -5.34 -37.38
N GLY A 107 14.80 -5.25 -36.26
CA GLY A 107 15.68 -4.12 -35.97
C GLY A 107 16.45 -4.33 -34.68
N SER A 108 17.07 -3.26 -34.18
CA SER A 108 17.78 -3.22 -32.91
C SER A 108 17.54 -1.90 -32.20
N ILE A 109 17.55 -1.91 -30.87
CA ILE A 109 17.71 -0.69 -30.09
C ILE A 109 19.19 -0.51 -29.75
N SER A 110 19.66 0.72 -29.73
CA SER A 110 21.02 1.08 -29.36
C SER A 110 20.99 2.42 -28.64
N ASN A 111 22.01 2.71 -27.83
CA ASN A 111 22.12 3.97 -27.08
C ASN A 111 20.91 4.23 -26.17
N LEU A 112 20.35 3.18 -25.55
CA LEU A 112 19.41 3.35 -24.44
C LEU A 112 20.19 3.96 -23.27
N VAL A 113 19.70 5.08 -22.75
CA VAL A 113 20.30 5.86 -21.67
C VAL A 113 19.30 6.10 -20.56
#